data_AF-A0AAJ4CXG3-F1
#
_entry.id   AF-A0AAJ4CXG3-F1
#
_cell.length_a   1.000
_cell.length_b   1.000
_cell.length_c   1.000
_cell.angle_alpha   90.00
_cell.angle_beta   90.00
_cell.angle_gamma   90.00
#
_symmetry.space_group_name_H-M   'P 1'
#
loop_
_entity.id
_entity.type
_entity.pdbx_description
1 polymer ?
#
loop_
_entity_poly.entity_id
_entity_poly.type
_entity_poly.pdbx_seq_one_letter_code
_entity_poly.pdbx_strand_id
1 'polypeptide(L)' 'MVYQSYNFGSKFKELRRSKGISIEKVAKDITSKSHLSNWKNGKATLDITVFVKLLSRINIQPAEFF' A
#
# COMPACT_ATOMS: atom_id res chain seq x y z
N MET A 1 4.98 17.48 -20.94
CA MET A 1 5.30 16.13 -20.46
C MET A 1 4.63 15.95 -19.11
N VAL A 2 3.48 15.27 -19.06
CA VAL A 2 2.78 15.02 -17.79
C VAL A 2 3.55 13.89 -17.11
N TYR A 3 4.29 14.20 -16.04
CA TYR A 3 4.85 13.16 -15.19
C TYR A 3 3.66 12.38 -14.62
N GLN A 4 3.45 11.14 -15.07
CA GLN A 4 2.58 10.24 -14.34
C GLN A 4 3.18 10.12 -12.94
N SER A 5 2.50 10.69 -11.94
CA SER A 5 2.91 10.56 -10.55
C SER A 5 2.87 9.08 -10.20
N TYR A 6 4.04 8.43 -10.16
CA TYR A 6 4.16 7.03 -9.81
C TYR A 6 3.79 6.88 -8.33
N ASN A 7 2.51 6.66 -8.06
CA ASN A 7 1.99 6.62 -6.72
C ASN A 7 2.11 5.19 -6.18
N PHE A 8 3.09 4.94 -5.29
CA PHE A 8 3.26 3.66 -4.59
C PHE A 8 1.97 3.18 -3.92
N GLY A 9 1.14 4.10 -3.44
CA GLY A 9 -0.18 3.79 -2.90
C GLY A 9 -1.12 3.13 -3.90
N SER A 10 -1.14 3.60 -5.16
CA SER A 10 -1.97 3.02 -6.22
C SER A 10 -1.47 1.63 -6.62
N LYS A 11 -0.15 1.48 -6.85
CA LYS A 11 0.47 0.18 -7.17
C LYS A 11 0.19 -0.84 -6.07
N PHE A 12 0.37 -0.45 -4.80
CA PHE A 12 0.05 -1.30 -3.67
C PHE A 12 -1.44 -1.68 -3.62
N LYS A 13 -2.35 -0.74 -3.93
CA LYS A 13 -3.80 -0.99 -3.97
C LYS A 13 -4.16 -2.06 -4.99
N GLU A 14 -3.53 -2.04 -6.16
CA GLU A 14 -3.71 -3.01 -7.24
C GLU A 14 -3.17 -4.38 -6.85
N LEU A 15 -1.91 -4.46 -6.38
CA LEU A 15 -1.29 -5.72 -5.92
C LEU A 15 -2.07 -6.38 -4.78
N ARG A 16 -2.56 -5.59 -3.81
CA ARG A 16 -3.42 -6.12 -2.74
C ARG A 16 -4.73 -6.70 -3.28
N ARG A 17 -5.34 -6.03 -4.28
CA ARG A 17 -6.61 -6.48 -4.88
C ARG A 17 -6.42 -7.76 -5.68
N SER A 18 -5.35 -7.90 -6.45
CA SER A 18 -5.07 -9.12 -7.21
C SER A 18 -4.89 -10.34 -6.30
N LYS A 19 -4.45 -10.14 -5.06
CA LYS A 19 -4.36 -11.19 -4.03
C LYS A 19 -5.65 -11.41 -3.23
N GLY A 20 -6.74 -10.70 -3.53
CA GLY A 20 -8.02 -10.84 -2.82
C GLY A 20 -7.98 -10.43 -1.33
N ILE A 21 -6.97 -9.67 -0.90
CA ILE A 21 -6.79 -9.30 0.51
C ILE A 21 -7.57 -8.03 0.82
N SER A 22 -8.45 -8.05 1.82
CA SER A 22 -9.21 -6.86 2.24
C SER A 22 -8.32 -5.76 2.84
N ILE A 23 -8.82 -4.52 2.86
CA ILE A 23 -8.07 -3.40 3.44
C ILE A 23 -7.93 -3.56 4.96
N GLU A 24 -8.94 -4.12 5.60
CA GLU A 24 -9.00 -4.43 7.02
C GLU A 24 -7.92 -5.46 7.37
N LYS A 25 -7.84 -6.56 6.61
CA LYS A 25 -6.88 -7.64 6.85
C LYS A 25 -5.43 -7.16 6.71
N VAL A 26 -5.15 -6.34 5.71
CA VAL A 26 -3.78 -5.84 5.49
C VAL A 26 -3.40 -4.78 6.52
N ALA A 27 -4.32 -3.92 6.95
CA ALA A 27 -4.05 -2.84 7.90
C ALA A 27 -3.94 -3.31 9.36
N LYS A 28 -4.60 -4.42 9.70
CA LYS A 28 -4.71 -4.94 11.07
C LYS A 28 -3.36 -5.00 11.78
N ASP A 29 -3.28 -4.35 12.94
CA ASP A 29 -2.10 -4.25 13.84
C ASP A 29 -0.88 -3.51 13.25
N ILE A 30 -1.05 -2.82 12.11
CA ILE A 30 0.03 -2.08 11.44
C ILE A 30 -0.32 -0.58 11.33
N THR A 31 -1.53 -0.27 10.85
CA THR A 31 -2.02 1.11 10.73
C THR A 31 -3.54 1.14 10.66
N SER A 32 -4.16 2.32 10.72
CA SER A 32 -5.62 2.42 10.60
C SER A 32 -6.09 2.20 9.16
N LYS A 33 -7.29 1.64 9.00
CA LYS A 33 -7.95 1.47 7.69
C LYS A 33 -8.06 2.81 6.95
N SER A 34 -8.42 3.88 7.66
CA SER A 34 -8.59 5.22 7.09
C SER A 34 -7.27 5.78 6.59
N HIS A 35 -6.20 5.68 7.38
CA HIS A 35 -4.87 6.13 6.98
C HIS A 35 -4.37 5.38 5.74
N LEU A 36 -4.47 4.05 5.72
CA LEU A 36 -4.09 3.24 4.57
C LEU A 36 -4.97 3.57 3.34
N SER A 37 -6.26 3.84 3.53
CA SER A 37 -7.15 4.24 2.44
C SER A 37 -6.72 5.59 1.86
N ASN A 38 -6.41 6.58 2.71
CA ASN A 38 -5.98 7.89 2.27
C ASN A 38 -4.67 7.82 1.50
N TRP A 39 -3.66 7.11 2.02
CA TRP A 39 -2.38 6.96 1.32
C TRP A 39 -2.53 6.30 -0.05
N LYS A 40 -3.28 5.20 -0.16
CA LYS A 40 -3.53 4.50 -1.44
C LYS A 40 -4.26 5.34 -2.49
N ASN A 41 -4.94 6.40 -2.07
CA ASN A 41 -5.63 7.34 -2.96
C ASN A 41 -4.92 8.70 -3.03
N GLY A 42 -3.65 8.79 -2.59
CA GLY A 42 -2.83 10.00 -2.68
C GLY A 42 -3.21 11.14 -1.72
N LYS A 43 -4.00 10.86 -0.68
CA LYS A 43 -4.52 11.85 0.28
C LYS A 43 -3.71 11.92 1.59
N ALA A 44 -2.69 11.08 1.74
CA ALA A 44 -1.82 11.04 2.92
C ALA A 44 -0.45 10.46 2.55
N THR A 45 0.55 10.72 3.37
CA THR A 45 1.86 10.04 3.33
C THR A 45 1.80 8.75 4.16
N LEU A 46 2.81 7.89 4.03
CA LEU A 46 2.93 6.67 4.82
C LEU A 46 4.39 6.46 5.18
N ASP A 47 4.64 6.12 6.45
CA ASP A 47 5.98 5.78 6.93
C ASP A 47 6.53 4.55 6.19
N ILE A 48 7.84 4.56 5.90
CA ILE A 48 8.48 3.49 5.14
C ILE A 48 8.45 2.14 5.87
N THR A 49 8.56 2.13 7.20
CA THR A 49 8.48 0.91 8.03
C THR A 49 7.07 0.33 7.97
N VAL A 50 6.06 1.20 8.00
CA VAL A 50 4.65 0.80 7.82
C VAL A 50 4.45 0.21 6.42
N PHE A 51 4.99 0.86 5.39
CA PHE A 51 4.91 0.38 4.01
C PHE A 51 5.53 -1.02 3.83
N VAL A 52 6.73 -1.26 4.35
CA VAL A 52 7.40 -2.57 4.27
C VAL A 52 6.59 -3.66 4.99
N LYS A 53 6.03 -3.37 6.17
CA LYS A 53 5.13 -4.31 6.89
C LYS A 53 3.89 -4.66 6.07
N LEU A 54 3.32 -3.69 5.35
CA LEU A 54 2.17 -3.91 4.49
C LEU A 54 2.50 -4.76 3.26
N LEU A 55 3.68 -4.58 2.66
CA LEU A 55 4.17 -5.44 1.56
C LEU A 55 4.29 -6.90 2.02
N SER A 56 4.87 -7.13 3.21
CA SER A 56 4.94 -8.47 3.79
C SER A 56 3.57 -9.10 3.99
N ARG A 57 2.55 -8.35 4.43
CA ARG A 57 1.16 -8.84 4.58
C ARG A 57 0.51 -9.29 3.28
N ILE A 58 0.99 -8.81 2.14
CA ILE A 58 0.52 -9.23 0.82
C ILE A 58 1.54 -10.14 0.14
N ASN A 59 2.53 -10.70 0.84
CA ASN A 59 3.56 -11.59 0.28
C ASN A 59 4.24 -10.97 -0.96
N ILE A 60 4.70 -9.72 -0.84
CA ILE A 60 5.51 -9.05 -1.85
C ILE A 60 6.80 -8.61 -1.17
N GLN A 61 7.94 -8.95 -1.76
CA GLN A 61 9.22 -8.43 -1.31
C GLN A 61 9.42 -7.00 -1.81
N PRO A 62 10.13 -6.12 -1.07
CA PRO A 62 10.42 -4.76 -1.55
C PRO A 62 11.06 -4.74 -2.94
N ALA A 63 11.97 -5.67 -3.24
CA ALA A 63 12.62 -5.79 -4.54
C ALA A 63 11.66 -6.14 -5.71
N GLU A 64 10.53 -6.80 -5.43
CA GLU A 64 9.49 -7.06 -6.44
C GLU A 64 8.55 -5.84 -6.60
N PHE A 65 8.52 -4.96 -5.61
CA PHE A 65 7.67 -3.78 -5.61
C PHE A 65 8.32 -2.60 -6.31
N PHE A 66 9.63 -2.38 -6.19
CA PHE A 66 10.34 -1.31 -6.88
C PHE A 66 10.64 -1.71 -8.33
#